data_AF-A0A254R8R8-F1
#
_entry.id   AF-A0A254R8R8-F1
#
_cell.length_a   1.000
_cell.length_b   1.000
_cell.length_c   1.000
_cell.angle_alpha   90.00
_cell.angle_beta   90.00
_cell.angle_gamma   90.00
#
_symmetry.space_group_name_H-M   'P 1'
#
loop_
_entity.id
_entity.type
_entity.pdbx_description
1 polymer ?
#
loop_
_entity_poly.entity_id
_entity_poly.type
_entity_poly.pdbx_seq_one_letter_code
_entity_poly.pdbx_strand_id
1 'polypeptide(L)' 'MADKPISLNQVRKAKARADRKTQADANAVKFGRTKAEKAADRLSTDKARRDLDGHKRDE' A
#
# COMPACT_ATOMS: atom_id res chain seq x y z
N MET A 1 -17.15 36.85 14.35
CA MET A 1 -16.23 35.72 14.11
C MET A 1 -15.31 36.12 12.97
N ALA A 2 -14.10 36.56 13.28
CA ALA A 2 -13.19 37.10 12.27
C ALA A 2 -12.55 35.95 11.49
N ASP A 3 -12.82 35.88 10.18
CA ASP A 3 -12.07 35.03 9.26
C ASP A 3 -10.63 35.56 9.21
N LYS A 4 -9.75 34.89 9.94
CA LYS A 4 -8.34 35.24 10.00
C LYS A 4 -7.73 34.98 8.63
N PRO A 5 -7.02 35.95 8.03
CA PRO A 5 -6.45 35.77 6.70
C PRO A 5 -5.47 34.59 6.71
N ILE A 6 -5.79 33.55 5.94
CA ILE A 6 -4.95 32.36 5.80
C ILE A 6 -3.91 32.57 4.71
N SER A 7 -2.69 32.10 4.96
CA SER A 7 -1.64 32.14 3.94
C SER A 7 -1.87 31.06 2.89
N LEU A 8 -2.24 31.45 1.67
CA LEU A 8 -2.41 30.53 0.54
C LEU A 8 -1.15 29.70 0.25
N ASN A 9 0.03 30.23 0.56
CA ASN A 9 1.30 29.51 0.42
C ASN A 9 1.39 28.33 1.39
N GLN A 10 0.91 28.49 2.63
CA GLN A 10 0.88 27.41 3.60
C GLN A 10 -0.09 26.30 3.16
N VAL A 11 -1.25 26.68 2.64
CA VAL A 11 -2.26 25.74 2.10
C VAL A 11 -1.70 24.94 0.92
N ARG A 12 -1.06 25.62 -0.06
CA ARG A 12 -0.41 24.93 -1.19
C ARG A 12 0.68 23.97 -0.74
N LYS A 13 1.52 24.38 0.23
CA LYS A 13 2.57 23.51 0.80
C LYS A 13 1.98 22.31 1.54
N ALA A 14 0.88 22.50 2.28
CA ALA A 14 0.19 21.41 2.96
C ALA A 14 -0.36 20.39 1.95
N LYS A 15 -1.02 20.86 0.88
CA LYS A 15 -1.51 20.01 -0.21
C LYS A 15 -0.38 19.23 -0.88
N ALA A 16 0.69 19.91 -1.28
CA ALA A 16 1.84 19.27 -1.91
C ALA A 16 2.51 18.20 -1.00
N ARG A 17 2.55 18.41 0.32
CA ARG A 17 3.05 17.39 1.26
C ARG A 17 2.11 16.20 1.37
N ALA A 18 0.80 16.42 1.40
CA ALA A 18 -0.18 15.35 1.41
C ALA A 18 -0.09 14.49 0.14
N ASP A 19 -0.01 15.12 -1.03
CA ASP A 19 0.11 14.44 -2.32
C ASP A 19 1.41 13.61 -2.41
N ARG A 20 2.52 14.12 -1.86
CA ARG A 20 3.78 13.35 -1.78
C ARG A 20 3.66 12.14 -0.87
N LYS A 21 2.94 12.26 0.25
CA LYS A 21 2.73 11.14 1.17
C LYS A 21 1.91 10.02 0.52
N THR A 22 0.82 10.36 -0.15
CA THR A 22 -0.01 9.36 -0.84
C THR A 22 0.76 8.65 -1.96
N GLN A 23 1.61 9.38 -2.69
CA GLN A 23 2.51 8.78 -3.70
C GLN A 23 3.57 7.87 -3.06
N ALA A 24 4.15 8.27 -1.93
CA ALA A 24 5.13 7.46 -1.20
C ALA A 24 4.50 6.16 -0.69
N ASP A 25 3.29 6.22 -0.13
CA ASP A 25 2.55 5.04 0.34
C ASP A 25 2.24 4.09 -0.85
N ALA A 26 1.79 4.65 -1.98
CA ALA A 26 1.56 3.87 -3.19
C ALA A 26 2.85 3.22 -3.72
N ASN A 27 3.98 3.91 -3.65
CA ASN A 27 5.29 3.38 -4.06
C ASN A 27 5.83 2.36 -3.06
N ALA A 28 5.58 2.51 -1.77
CA ALA A 28 5.92 1.50 -0.76
C ALA A 28 5.15 0.20 -1.00
N VAL A 29 3.87 0.29 -1.39
CA VAL A 29 3.09 -0.90 -1.79
C VAL A 29 3.62 -1.52 -3.08
N LYS A 30 3.91 -0.69 -4.10
CA LYS A 30 4.35 -1.15 -5.44
C LYS A 30 5.78 -1.70 -5.44
N PHE A 31 6.68 -1.06 -4.72
CA PHE A 31 8.13 -1.26 -4.80
C PHE A 31 8.78 -1.59 -3.46
N GLY A 32 8.09 -1.40 -2.33
CA GLY A 32 8.65 -1.56 -0.99
C GLY A 32 8.77 -3.00 -0.50
N ARG A 33 8.13 -3.98 -1.17
CA ARG A 33 8.38 -5.39 -0.83
C ARG A 33 9.76 -5.82 -1.30
N THR A 34 10.59 -6.20 -0.35
CA THR A 34 11.90 -6.82 -0.57
C THR A 34 11.74 -8.19 -1.26
N LYS A 35 12.84 -8.71 -1.84
CA LYS A 35 12.84 -10.06 -2.43
C LYS A 35 12.42 -11.14 -1.43
N ALA A 36 12.83 -10.98 -0.16
CA ALA A 36 12.51 -11.92 0.92
C ALA A 36 11.01 -11.93 1.24
N GLU A 37 10.39 -10.75 1.37
CA GLU A 37 8.95 -10.64 1.62
C GLU A 37 8.12 -11.18 0.45
N LYS A 38 8.53 -10.89 -0.79
CA LYS A 38 7.89 -11.48 -1.98
C LYS A 38 8.01 -13.01 -2.00
N ALA A 39 9.13 -13.57 -1.56
CA ALA A 39 9.33 -15.02 -1.49
C ALA A 39 8.46 -15.65 -0.39
N ALA A 40 8.38 -15.02 0.79
CA ALA A 40 7.53 -15.46 1.88
C ALA A 40 6.04 -15.44 1.49
N ASP A 41 5.57 -14.37 0.84
CA ASP A 41 4.22 -14.28 0.29
C ASP A 41 3.94 -15.44 -0.69
N ARG A 42 4.85 -15.68 -1.65
CA ARG A 42 4.69 -16.78 -2.62
C ARG A 42 4.61 -18.15 -1.96
N LEU A 43 5.48 -18.42 -0.99
CA LEU A 43 5.47 -19.69 -0.25
C LEU A 43 4.15 -19.88 0.51
N SER A 44 3.64 -18.80 1.11
CA SER A 44 2.35 -18.81 1.79
C SER A 44 1.20 -19.09 0.82
N THR A 45 1.18 -18.41 -0.34
CA THR A 45 0.15 -18.63 -1.37
C THR A 45 0.20 -20.03 -1.97
N ASP A 46 1.41 -20.57 -2.21
CA ASP A 46 1.59 -21.90 -2.77
C ASP A 46 1.19 -23.00 -1.76
N LYS A 47 1.44 -22.78 -0.47
CA LYS A 47 0.95 -23.67 0.59
C LYS A 47 -0.58 -23.66 0.61
N ALA A 48 -1.20 -22.47 0.66
CA ALA A 48 -2.64 -22.34 0.67
C ALA A 48 -3.28 -22.98 -0.57
N ARG A 49 -2.67 -22.81 -1.75
CA ARG A 49 -3.13 -23.45 -2.99
C ARG A 49 -3.05 -24.98 -2.90
N ARG A 50 -1.93 -25.52 -2.44
CA ARG A 50 -1.78 -26.98 -2.26
C ARG A 50 -2.78 -27.55 -1.27
N ASP A 51 -3.01 -26.85 -0.16
CA ASP A 51 -3.99 -27.24 0.85
C ASP A 51 -5.40 -27.27 0.22
N LEU A 52 -5.77 -26.22 -0.52
CA LEU A 52 -7.05 -26.17 -1.24
C LEU A 52 -7.18 -27.25 -2.31
N ASP A 53 -6.14 -27.47 -3.11
CA ASP A 53 -6.14 -28.50 -4.15
C ASP A 53 -6.23 -29.91 -3.54
N GLY A 54 -5.57 -30.17 -2.40
CA GLY A 54 -5.71 -31.43 -1.66
C GLY A 54 -7.07 -31.62 -0.97
N HIS A 55 -7.82 -30.54 -0.75
CA HIS A 55 -9.18 -30.57 -0.23
C HIS A 55 -10.26 -30.60 -1.32
N LYS A 56 -9.91 -30.44 -2.60
CA LYS A 56 -10.85 -30.66 -3.69
C LYS A 56 -11.15 -32.15 -3.77
N ARG A 57 -12.44 -32.48 -3.69
CA ARG A 57 -12.94 -33.81 -4.04
C ARG A 57 -13.19 -33.77 -5.54
N ASP A 58 -12.52 -34.64 -6.27
CA ASP A 58 -12.83 -34.89 -7.68
C ASP A 58 -14.26 -35.47 -7.73
N GLU A 59 -15.20 -34.72 -8.31
CA GLU A 59 -16.45 -35.27 -8.84
C GLU A 59 -16.21 -35.87 -10.22
#